data_AF-A0A0F7RRY7-F1
#
_entry.id   AF-A0A0F7RRY7-F1
#
_cell.length_a   1.000
_cell.length_b   1.000
_cell.length_c   1.000
_cell.angle_alpha   90.00
_cell.angle_beta   90.00
_cell.angle_gamma   90.00
#
_symmetry.space_group_name_H-M   'P 1'
#
loop_
_entity.id
_entity.type
_entity.pdbx_description
1 polymer ?
#
loop_
_entity_poly.entity_id
_entity_poly.type
_entity_poly.pdbx_seq_one_letter_code
_entity_poly.pdbx_strand_id
1 'polypeptide(L)'
;MPDAVDAIDFDIDAINNVEETAYQEGYQQGFDHGALHGTFEGRELGRDKGFELWDEVGFYGGMAEVWRECLEQADTAGHSSRKQSKQIQHLAGLERLISFFPMTNTSSDPSLELGQSGSAGDDSTDVDMDAEADADADMDANSDDAELAKLDMLTLLEKIRAKYRLTCSVLGVPSQRSASLAEMGAAPNQGQRPNSSKAETETVLVAGKLVDPLQLKY
;
A
#
# COMPACT_ATOMS: atom_id res chain seq x y z
N MET A 1 34.54 -33.91 -59.21
CA MET A 1 35.51 -33.78 -58.08
C MET A 1 36.66 -32.92 -58.59
N PRO A 2 37.02 -31.79 -57.95
CA PRO A 2 36.93 -31.56 -56.51
C PRO A 2 36.14 -30.31 -56.09
N ASP A 3 35.39 -30.49 -54.99
CA ASP A 3 35.24 -29.65 -53.81
C ASP A 3 35.17 -28.12 -54.00
N ALA A 4 33.93 -27.64 -54.13
CA ALA A 4 33.55 -26.34 -53.58
C ALA A 4 33.63 -26.45 -52.06
N VAL A 5 34.82 -26.20 -51.53
CA VAL A 5 35.00 -25.94 -50.10
C VAL A 5 34.29 -24.60 -49.88
N ASP A 6 33.08 -24.64 -49.31
CA ASP A 6 32.45 -23.46 -48.74
C ASP A 6 33.52 -22.80 -47.87
N ALA A 7 33.97 -21.62 -48.29
CA ALA A 7 34.82 -20.79 -47.47
C ALA A 7 33.98 -20.48 -46.23
N ILE A 8 34.26 -21.20 -45.14
CA ILE A 8 33.72 -20.90 -43.82
C ILE A 8 34.13 -19.45 -43.58
N ASP A 9 33.18 -18.54 -43.68
CA ASP A 9 33.33 -17.14 -43.32
C ASP A 9 33.55 -17.10 -41.81
N PHE A 10 34.82 -17.27 -41.44
CA PHE A 10 35.25 -17.47 -40.07
C PHE A 10 35.47 -16.08 -39.48
N ASP A 11 34.45 -15.60 -38.77
CA ASP A 11 34.46 -14.30 -38.11
C ASP A 11 35.42 -14.34 -36.91
N ILE A 12 36.68 -13.96 -37.17
CA ILE A 12 37.73 -13.86 -36.13
C ILE A 12 37.39 -12.77 -35.10
N ASP A 13 36.64 -11.74 -35.50
CA ASP A 13 36.23 -10.67 -34.60
C ASP A 13 35.18 -11.18 -33.60
N ALA A 14 34.26 -12.03 -34.03
CA ALA A 14 33.33 -12.72 -33.13
C ALA A 14 34.06 -13.58 -32.09
N ILE A 15 35.14 -14.28 -32.47
CA ILE A 15 35.94 -15.11 -31.55
C ILE A 15 36.70 -14.27 -30.53
N ASN A 16 37.22 -13.11 -30.95
CA ASN A 16 37.92 -12.20 -30.06
C ASN A 16 36.98 -11.56 -29.03
N ASN A 17 35.71 -11.37 -29.41
CA ASN A 17 34.68 -10.76 -28.56
C ASN A 17 33.80 -11.78 -27.80
N VAL A 18 34.16 -13.07 -27.76
CA VAL A 18 33.35 -14.10 -27.07
C VAL A 18 33.18 -13.80 -25.59
N GLU A 19 34.23 -13.33 -24.91
CA GLU A 19 34.17 -13.00 -23.49
C GLU A 19 33.21 -11.82 -23.23
N GLU A 20 33.34 -10.75 -24.02
CA GLU A 20 32.48 -9.57 -23.90
C GLU A 20 31.02 -9.90 -24.25
N THR A 21 30.81 -10.74 -25.27
CA THR A 21 29.47 -11.20 -25.66
C THR A 21 28.83 -12.04 -24.56
N ALA A 22 29.58 -12.99 -23.98
CA ALA A 22 29.10 -13.82 -22.88
C ALA A 22 28.83 -13.01 -21.61
N TYR A 23 29.67 -12.00 -21.33
CA TYR A 23 29.45 -11.07 -20.23
C TYR A 23 28.17 -10.26 -20.44
N GLN A 24 28.01 -9.65 -21.62
CA GLN A 24 26.86 -8.82 -21.93
C GLN A 24 25.56 -9.64 -21.93
N GLU A 25 25.60 -10.86 -22.44
CA GLU A 25 24.49 -11.80 -22.40
C GLU A 25 24.12 -12.17 -20.96
N GLY A 26 25.11 -12.56 -20.14
CA GLY A 26 24.88 -12.89 -18.74
C GLY A 26 24.36 -11.70 -17.92
N TYR A 27 24.88 -10.49 -18.18
CA TYR A 27 24.39 -9.26 -17.58
C TYR A 27 22.95 -8.97 -17.97
N GLN A 28 22.63 -9.03 -19.27
CA GLN A 28 21.28 -8.75 -19.76
C GLN A 28 20.27 -9.76 -19.21
N GLN A 29 20.61 -11.06 -19.21
CA GLN A 29 19.77 -12.10 -18.63
C GLN A 29 19.55 -11.90 -17.13
N GLY A 30 20.62 -11.59 -16.38
CA GLY A 30 20.53 -11.31 -14.95
C GLY A 30 19.71 -10.05 -14.64
N PHE A 31 19.86 -9.00 -15.44
CA PHE A 31 19.10 -7.77 -15.32
C PHE A 31 17.62 -7.99 -15.61
N ASP A 32 17.30 -8.62 -16.74
CA ASP A 32 15.91 -8.90 -17.14
C ASP A 32 15.21 -9.80 -16.11
N HIS A 33 15.92 -10.82 -15.61
CA HIS A 33 15.42 -11.69 -14.56
C HIS A 33 15.20 -10.94 -13.25
N GLY A 34 16.18 -10.13 -12.82
CA GLY A 34 16.09 -9.34 -11.59
C GLY A 34 14.98 -8.28 -11.65
N ALA A 35 14.83 -7.59 -12.78
CA ALA A 35 13.76 -6.63 -13.00
C ALA A 35 12.39 -7.32 -12.93
N LEU A 36 12.22 -8.45 -13.61
CA LEU A 36 10.99 -9.22 -13.55
C LEU A 36 10.69 -9.69 -12.12
N HIS A 37 11.66 -10.27 -11.42
CA HIS A 37 11.47 -10.78 -10.07
C HIS A 37 11.15 -9.67 -9.06
N GLY A 38 11.88 -8.55 -9.12
CA GLY A 38 11.62 -7.39 -8.29
C GLY A 38 10.21 -6.81 -8.47
N THR A 39 9.67 -6.85 -9.69
CA THR A 39 8.27 -6.42 -9.91
C THR A 39 7.25 -7.36 -9.27
N PHE A 40 7.50 -8.67 -9.25
CA PHE A 40 6.61 -9.63 -8.60
C PHE A 40 6.66 -9.51 -7.08
N GLU A 41 7.87 -9.51 -6.52
CA GLU A 41 8.08 -9.39 -5.08
C GLU A 41 7.54 -8.06 -4.54
N GLY A 42 7.79 -6.95 -5.25
CA GLY A 42 7.26 -5.63 -4.87
C GLY A 42 5.73 -5.57 -4.89
N ARG A 43 5.08 -6.22 -5.86
CA ARG A 43 3.61 -6.31 -5.92
C ARG A 43 3.03 -7.15 -4.80
N GLU A 44 3.65 -8.28 -4.50
CA GLU A 44 3.24 -9.15 -3.39
C GLU A 44 3.37 -8.43 -2.05
N LEU A 45 4.53 -7.84 -1.79
CA LEU A 45 4.77 -7.07 -0.57
C LEU A 45 3.82 -5.87 -0.44
N GLY A 46 3.58 -5.15 -1.54
CA GLY A 46 2.65 -4.02 -1.57
C GLY A 46 1.21 -4.44 -1.26
N ARG A 47 0.76 -5.59 -1.77
CA ARG A 47 -0.57 -6.15 -1.44
C ARG A 47 -0.67 -6.50 0.03
N ASP A 48 0.33 -7.21 0.56
CA ASP A 48 0.31 -7.68 1.95
C ASP A 48 0.36 -6.50 2.94
N LYS A 49 1.18 -5.48 2.65
CA LYS A 49 1.24 -4.25 3.45
C LYS A 49 0.01 -3.38 3.29
N GLY A 50 -0.53 -3.27 2.08
CA GLY A 50 -1.80 -2.59 1.85
C GLY A 50 -2.94 -3.21 2.64
N PHE A 51 -3.00 -4.54 2.70
CA PHE A 51 -3.97 -5.27 3.52
C PHE A 51 -3.78 -5.01 5.01
N GLU A 52 -2.55 -4.99 5.52
CA GLU A 52 -2.26 -4.68 6.94
C GLU A 52 -2.80 -3.30 7.35
N LEU A 53 -2.63 -2.28 6.49
CA LEU A 53 -3.16 -0.95 6.75
C LEU A 53 -4.69 -0.92 6.66
N TRP A 54 -5.27 -1.58 5.65
CA TRP A 54 -6.73 -1.62 5.47
C TRP A 54 -7.45 -2.46 6.53
N ASP A 55 -6.83 -3.50 7.08
CA ASP A 55 -7.36 -4.27 8.21
C ASP A 55 -7.59 -3.36 9.42
N GLU A 56 -6.61 -2.49 9.72
CA GLU A 56 -6.72 -1.50 10.78
C GLU A 56 -7.82 -0.46 10.50
N VAL A 57 -7.83 0.13 9.29
CA VAL A 57 -8.83 1.14 8.90
C VAL A 57 -10.24 0.55 8.89
N GLY A 58 -10.40 -0.67 8.37
CA GLY A 58 -11.66 -1.40 8.34
C GLY A 58 -12.18 -1.73 9.73
N PHE A 59 -11.31 -2.10 10.67
CA PHE A 59 -11.67 -2.29 12.07
C PHE A 59 -12.22 -1.00 12.70
N TYR A 60 -11.57 0.14 12.48
CA TYR A 60 -12.06 1.44 12.96
C TYR A 60 -13.41 1.82 12.36
N GLY A 61 -13.59 1.59 11.05
CA GLY A 61 -14.84 1.84 10.34
C GLY A 61 -15.99 0.98 10.87
N GLY A 62 -15.78 -0.33 10.99
CA GLY A 62 -16.79 -1.25 11.52
C GLY A 62 -17.15 -0.97 12.97
N MET A 63 -16.18 -0.58 13.81
CA MET A 63 -16.47 -0.11 15.16
C MET A 63 -17.37 1.13 15.12
N ALA A 64 -17.06 2.09 14.25
CA ALA A 64 -17.80 3.34 14.18
C ALA A 64 -19.26 3.13 13.76
N GLU A 65 -19.47 2.28 12.76
CA GLU A 65 -20.78 1.90 12.24
C GLU A 65 -21.63 1.23 13.32
N VAL A 66 -21.11 0.18 13.98
CA VAL A 66 -21.85 -0.54 15.03
C VAL A 66 -22.24 0.37 16.18
N TRP A 67 -21.33 1.21 16.67
CA TRP A 67 -21.64 2.14 17.77
C TRP A 67 -22.63 3.22 17.35
N ARG A 68 -22.55 3.70 16.11
CA ARG A 68 -23.51 4.68 15.58
C ARG A 68 -24.91 4.08 15.56
N GLU A 69 -25.07 2.89 14.98
CA GLU A 69 -26.37 2.21 14.92
C GLU A 69 -26.94 1.95 16.32
N CYS A 70 -26.12 1.49 17.27
CA CYS A 70 -26.55 1.29 18.66
C CYS A 70 -27.06 2.58 19.30
N LEU A 71 -26.36 3.70 19.07
CA LEU A 71 -26.75 4.99 19.61
C LEU A 71 -28.01 5.51 18.92
N GLU A 72 -28.14 5.40 17.61
CA GLU A 72 -29.35 5.82 16.90
C GLU A 72 -30.58 5.00 17.32
N GLN A 73 -30.44 3.70 17.51
CA GLN A 73 -31.52 2.85 18.05
C GLN A 73 -31.95 3.31 19.45
N ALA A 74 -31.00 3.63 20.34
CA ALA A 74 -31.32 4.14 21.68
C ALA A 74 -32.05 5.51 21.63
N ASP A 75 -31.72 6.35 20.65
CA ASP A 75 -32.40 7.63 20.40
C ASP A 75 -33.88 7.41 20.01
N THR A 76 -34.14 6.49 19.07
CA THR A 76 -35.51 6.12 18.67
C THR A 76 -36.34 5.52 19.81
N ALA A 77 -35.69 4.90 20.79
CA ALA A 77 -36.31 4.38 22.02
C ALA A 77 -36.55 5.48 23.09
N GLY A 78 -36.32 6.75 22.77
CA GLY A 78 -36.57 7.90 23.66
C GLY A 78 -35.44 8.23 24.64
N HIS A 79 -34.24 7.66 24.45
CA HIS A 79 -33.09 7.86 25.34
C HIS A 79 -32.11 8.93 24.83
N SER A 80 -32.64 9.98 24.16
CA SER A 80 -31.83 11.06 23.60
C SER A 80 -31.08 11.86 24.66
N SER A 81 -29.76 11.98 24.53
CA SER A 81 -28.93 12.76 25.46
C SER A 81 -27.92 13.64 24.74
N ARG A 82 -27.60 14.81 25.32
CA ARG A 82 -26.50 15.66 24.83
C ARG A 82 -25.15 14.92 24.76
N LYS A 83 -24.95 13.89 25.61
CA LYS A 83 -23.77 13.01 25.54
C LYS A 83 -23.77 12.16 24.27
N GLN A 84 -24.91 11.60 23.92
CA GLN A 84 -25.09 10.76 22.72
C GLN A 84 -24.91 11.57 21.44
N SER A 85 -25.46 12.79 21.37
CA SER A 85 -25.22 13.67 20.22
C SER A 85 -23.73 13.93 19.98
N LYS A 86 -22.95 14.14 21.06
CA LYS A 86 -21.49 14.26 20.96
C LYS A 86 -20.85 12.96 20.49
N GLN A 87 -21.26 11.81 21.03
CA GLN A 87 -20.74 10.50 20.59
C GLN A 87 -20.95 10.29 19.08
N ILE A 88 -22.16 10.57 18.57
CA ILE A 88 -22.50 10.46 17.15
C ILE A 88 -21.65 11.42 16.29
N GLN A 89 -21.42 12.67 16.75
CA GLN A 89 -20.54 13.62 16.05
C GLN A 89 -19.09 13.13 15.96
N HIS A 90 -18.57 12.55 17.04
CA HIS A 90 -17.22 12.00 17.04
C HIS A 90 -17.07 10.81 16.10
N LEU A 91 -18.07 9.92 16.07
CA LEU A 91 -18.15 8.81 15.12
C LEU A 91 -18.24 9.31 13.67
N ALA A 92 -19.06 10.32 13.40
CA ALA A 92 -19.22 10.90 12.06
C ALA A 92 -17.90 11.47 11.54
N GLY A 93 -17.15 12.16 12.40
CA GLY A 93 -15.83 12.67 12.04
C GLY A 93 -14.79 11.57 11.80
N LEU A 94 -14.90 10.41 12.46
CA LEU A 94 -14.02 9.26 12.21
C LEU A 94 -14.32 8.63 10.84
N GLU A 95 -15.58 8.36 10.53
CA GLU A 95 -16.00 7.84 9.23
C GLU A 95 -15.64 8.78 8.08
N ARG A 96 -15.76 10.10 8.28
CA ARG A 96 -15.34 11.08 7.30
C ARG A 96 -13.85 10.93 6.95
N LEU A 97 -12.97 10.84 7.94
CA LEU A 97 -11.54 10.61 7.69
C LEU A 97 -11.27 9.29 6.97
N ILE A 98 -11.99 8.23 7.34
CA ILE A 98 -11.88 6.90 6.69
C ILE A 98 -12.31 6.96 5.23
N SER A 99 -13.33 7.76 4.89
CA SER A 99 -13.83 7.89 3.51
C SER A 99 -12.81 8.48 2.53
N PHE A 100 -11.82 9.25 3.02
CA PHE A 100 -10.72 9.77 2.22
C PHE A 100 -9.56 8.79 2.07
N PHE A 101 -9.59 7.64 2.77
CA PHE A 101 -8.49 6.68 2.70
C PHE A 101 -8.46 5.97 1.33
N PRO A 102 -7.31 5.91 0.63
CA PRO A 102 -7.24 5.39 -0.73
C PRO A 102 -7.68 3.92 -0.87
N MET A 103 -8.70 3.67 -1.68
CA MET A 103 -9.24 2.34 -1.97
C MET A 103 -8.55 1.63 -3.15
N THR A 104 -7.81 2.38 -3.96
CA THR A 104 -7.13 1.87 -5.15
C THR A 104 -5.68 2.29 -5.13
N ASN A 105 -4.80 1.37 -5.51
CA ASN A 105 -3.40 1.70 -5.73
C ASN A 105 -3.31 2.63 -6.96
N THR A 106 -2.70 3.81 -6.80
CA THR A 106 -2.33 4.71 -7.91
C THR A 106 -1.18 4.06 -8.69
N SER A 107 -1.49 2.96 -9.36
CA SER A 107 -0.55 2.02 -9.97
C SER A 107 -0.18 2.42 -11.40
N SER A 108 -0.15 3.71 -11.71
CA SER A 108 0.05 4.19 -13.09
C SER A 108 0.74 5.54 -13.18
N ASP A 109 1.65 5.87 -12.27
CA ASP A 109 2.61 6.94 -12.56
C ASP A 109 3.84 6.33 -13.25
N PRO A 110 4.01 6.51 -14.57
CA PRO A 110 5.24 6.11 -15.27
C PRO A 110 6.49 6.81 -14.72
N SER A 111 6.34 7.86 -13.91
CA SER A 111 7.44 8.53 -13.21
C SER A 111 8.04 7.70 -12.06
N LEU A 112 7.36 6.63 -11.63
CA LEU A 112 7.87 5.68 -10.63
C LEU A 112 8.62 4.49 -11.25
N GLU A 113 8.82 4.47 -12.57
CA GLU A 113 9.82 3.58 -13.14
C GLU A 113 11.20 3.99 -12.59
N LEU A 114 11.75 3.17 -11.68
CA LEU A 114 13.12 3.27 -11.19
C LEU A 114 14.08 3.06 -12.37
N GLY A 115 14.25 4.11 -13.15
CA GLY A 115 14.91 4.06 -14.44
C GLY A 115 15.16 5.45 -15.00
N GLN A 116 15.54 6.42 -14.15
CA GLN A 116 16.24 7.60 -14.63
C GLN A 116 17.18 8.17 -13.56
N SER A 117 18.44 8.27 -14.01
CA SER A 117 19.63 8.80 -13.37
C SER A 117 19.41 10.07 -12.55
N GLY A 118 20.13 10.15 -11.43
CA GLY A 118 20.06 11.22 -10.45
C GLY A 118 20.13 12.63 -11.02
N SER A 119 19.28 13.49 -10.46
CA SER A 119 19.48 14.93 -10.42
C SER A 119 19.28 15.37 -8.99
N ALA A 120 20.36 15.89 -8.40
CA ALA A 120 20.31 16.68 -7.19
C ALA A 120 19.53 17.98 -7.45
N GLY A 121 18.69 18.37 -6.49
CA GLY A 121 18.06 19.67 -6.33
C GLY A 121 17.36 19.61 -4.98
N ASP A 122 17.94 20.13 -3.89
CA ASP A 122 17.97 21.56 -3.53
C ASP A 122 16.58 22.19 -3.68
N ASP A 123 15.82 22.16 -2.59
CA ASP A 123 14.81 23.18 -2.34
C ASP A 123 14.71 23.41 -0.83
N SER A 124 15.29 24.52 -0.41
CA SER A 124 15.13 25.12 0.91
C SER A 124 13.82 25.91 0.92
N THR A 125 12.81 25.45 1.64
CA THR A 125 11.64 26.27 1.95
C THR A 125 11.70 26.74 3.40
N ASP A 126 11.99 28.02 3.57
CA ASP A 126 11.90 28.77 4.81
C ASP A 126 10.46 28.73 5.34
N VAL A 127 10.31 28.41 6.64
CA VAL A 127 9.04 28.44 7.35
C VAL A 127 9.02 29.71 8.20
N ASP A 128 8.43 30.78 7.67
CA ASP A 128 8.09 31.96 8.46
C ASP A 128 6.92 31.60 9.39
N MET A 129 7.20 31.76 10.68
CA MET A 129 6.31 31.45 11.78
C MET A 129 5.82 32.77 12.36
N ASP A 130 4.68 33.26 11.85
CA ASP A 130 3.97 34.40 12.44
C ASP A 130 2.61 33.94 12.99
N ALA A 131 2.39 34.35 14.25
CA ALA A 131 1.26 34.02 15.10
C ALA A 131 0.11 35.03 14.95
N GLU A 132 -1.13 34.56 15.15
CA GLU A 132 -2.05 34.97 16.23
C GLU A 132 -3.54 34.76 15.88
N ALA A 133 -4.34 34.62 16.95
CA ALA A 133 -5.77 34.34 17.08
C ALA A 133 -6.70 35.20 16.17
N ASP A 134 -7.93 34.83 15.81
CA ASP A 134 -9.10 34.58 16.67
C ASP A 134 -10.33 34.26 15.77
N ALA A 135 -11.37 33.67 16.39
CA ALA A 135 -12.78 33.53 15.99
C ALA A 135 -13.22 33.59 14.49
N ASP A 136 -13.74 32.47 13.96
CA ASP A 136 -15.13 32.38 13.48
C ASP A 136 -15.50 30.93 13.10
N ALA A 137 -16.50 30.39 13.80
CA ALA A 137 -17.05 29.06 13.59
C ALA A 137 -18.35 29.18 12.79
N ASP A 138 -18.30 29.04 11.46
CA ASP A 138 -19.36 28.39 10.63
C ASP A 138 -19.13 28.48 9.10
N MET A 139 -17.89 28.45 8.59
CA MET A 139 -17.68 28.61 7.14
C MET A 139 -16.45 27.90 6.57
N ASP A 140 -16.22 26.60 6.81
CA ASP A 140 -15.10 25.92 6.10
C ASP A 140 -15.13 24.39 5.88
N ALA A 141 -16.28 23.73 5.98
CA ALA A 141 -16.33 22.27 5.83
C ALA A 141 -15.94 21.75 4.42
N ASN A 142 -15.79 22.63 3.42
CA ASN A 142 -15.49 22.25 2.03
C ASN A 142 -14.00 22.44 1.66
N SER A 143 -13.27 23.30 2.38
CA SER A 143 -11.82 23.47 2.21
C SER A 143 -11.05 22.33 2.88
N ASP A 144 -11.47 21.95 4.10
CA ASP A 144 -10.87 20.87 4.87
C ASP A 144 -10.90 19.52 4.13
N ASP A 145 -11.96 19.24 3.36
CA ASP A 145 -12.09 18.01 2.57
C ASP A 145 -11.15 17.98 1.36
N ALA A 146 -10.93 19.13 0.73
CA ALA A 146 -9.98 19.26 -0.35
C ALA A 146 -8.53 19.12 0.15
N GLU A 147 -8.25 19.52 1.39
CA GLU A 147 -6.97 19.27 2.05
C GLU A 147 -6.81 17.79 2.40
N LEU A 148 -7.79 17.17 3.05
CA LEU A 148 -7.76 15.75 3.41
C LEU A 148 -7.54 14.81 2.21
N ALA A 149 -8.12 15.13 1.05
CA ALA A 149 -7.92 14.36 -0.17
C ALA A 149 -6.50 14.48 -0.78
N LYS A 150 -5.75 15.53 -0.43
CA LYS A 150 -4.37 15.75 -0.90
C LYS A 150 -3.32 15.21 0.06
N LEU A 151 -3.72 14.81 1.27
CA LEU A 151 -2.79 14.30 2.26
C LEU A 151 -2.20 12.96 1.84
N ASP A 152 -0.95 12.72 2.25
CA ASP A 152 -0.32 11.42 2.11
C ASP A 152 -1.07 10.35 2.92
N MET A 153 -1.12 9.12 2.38
CA MET A 153 -1.84 8.00 2.98
C MET A 153 -1.46 7.77 4.45
N LEU A 154 -0.17 7.82 4.79
CA LEU A 154 0.30 7.54 6.14
C LEU A 154 -0.10 8.67 7.09
N THR A 155 -0.04 9.92 6.64
CA THR A 155 -0.49 11.07 7.43
C THR A 155 -1.99 11.01 7.70
N LEU A 156 -2.78 10.55 6.73
CA LEU A 156 -4.22 10.34 6.90
C LEU A 156 -4.47 9.20 7.90
N LEU A 157 -3.70 8.10 7.85
CA LEU A 157 -3.80 7.00 8.81
C LEU A 157 -3.52 7.45 10.24
N GLU A 158 -2.51 8.31 10.46
CA GLU A 158 -2.21 8.88 11.77
C GLU A 158 -3.36 9.74 12.30
N LYS A 159 -3.98 10.55 11.45
CA LYS A 159 -5.19 11.33 11.78
C LYS A 159 -6.35 10.40 12.15
N ILE A 160 -6.58 9.31 11.41
CA ILE A 160 -7.60 8.30 11.71
C ILE A 160 -7.33 7.67 13.08
N ARG A 161 -6.11 7.21 13.36
CA ARG A 161 -5.71 6.63 14.66
C ARG A 161 -5.90 7.60 15.82
N ALA A 162 -5.58 8.88 15.64
CA ALA A 162 -5.79 9.90 16.65
C ALA A 162 -7.29 10.13 16.92
N LYS A 163 -8.09 10.24 15.85
CA LYS A 163 -9.54 10.38 15.96
C LYS A 163 -10.18 9.16 16.61
N TYR A 164 -9.76 7.95 16.25
CA TYR A 164 -10.24 6.70 16.85
C TYR A 164 -10.02 6.66 18.36
N ARG A 165 -8.82 6.97 18.85
CA ARG A 165 -8.52 7.04 20.29
C ARG A 165 -9.44 8.04 21.01
N LEU A 166 -9.68 9.19 20.40
CA LEU A 166 -10.60 10.20 20.93
C LEU A 166 -12.04 9.69 20.94
N THR A 167 -12.50 9.03 19.87
CA THR A 167 -13.85 8.43 19.82
C THR A 167 -14.05 7.38 20.90
N CYS A 168 -13.06 6.50 21.13
CA CYS A 168 -13.07 5.50 22.20
C CYS A 168 -13.21 6.15 23.58
N SER A 169 -12.47 7.24 23.83
CA SER A 169 -12.57 8.01 25.08
C SER A 169 -13.98 8.60 25.28
N VAL A 170 -14.60 9.11 24.22
CA VAL A 170 -15.96 9.69 24.26
C VAL A 170 -17.05 8.60 24.39
N LEU A 171 -16.83 7.42 23.82
CA LEU A 171 -17.69 6.25 23.97
C LEU A 171 -17.53 5.58 25.35
N GLY A 172 -16.39 5.79 26.02
CA GLY A 172 -16.06 5.12 27.28
C GLY A 172 -15.62 3.67 27.10
N VAL A 173 -15.13 3.33 25.91
CA VAL A 173 -14.66 1.99 25.54
C VAL A 173 -13.13 1.99 25.50
N PRO A 174 -12.44 0.95 26.00
CA PRO A 174 -11.00 0.88 25.86
C PRO A 174 -10.62 0.81 24.37
N SER A 175 -9.67 1.65 23.96
CA SER A 175 -9.08 1.60 22.63
C SER A 175 -8.32 0.28 22.46
N GLN A 176 -8.97 -0.74 21.90
CA GLN A 176 -8.28 -1.94 21.45
C GLN A 176 -7.50 -1.62 20.18
N ARG A 177 -6.20 -1.93 20.16
CA ARG A 177 -5.47 -2.11 18.90
C ARG A 177 -5.85 -3.48 18.37
N SER A 178 -6.03 -3.63 17.06
CA SER A 178 -6.27 -4.95 16.45
C SER A 178 -5.16 -5.91 16.89
N ALA A 179 -5.55 -7.11 17.34
CA ALA A 179 -4.61 -8.12 17.81
C ALA A 179 -3.67 -8.61 16.69
N SER A 180 -4.08 -8.51 15.42
CA SER A 180 -3.20 -8.76 14.25
C SER A 180 -1.95 -7.87 14.29
N LEU A 181 -2.07 -6.65 14.80
CA LEU A 181 -0.97 -5.70 14.97
C LEU A 181 -0.10 -5.98 16.22
N ALA A 182 -0.65 -6.66 17.23
CA ALA A 182 0.06 -7.00 18.47
C ALA A 182 0.86 -8.31 18.35
N GLU A 183 0.34 -9.30 17.61
CA GLU A 183 0.99 -10.60 17.42
C GLU A 183 2.21 -10.56 16.48
N MET A 184 2.33 -9.54 15.62
CA MET A 184 3.51 -9.37 14.73
C MET A 184 4.71 -8.65 15.39
N GLY A 185 4.49 -7.97 16.52
CA GLY A 185 5.58 -7.35 17.31
C GLY A 185 6.26 -8.30 18.29
N ALA A 186 5.67 -9.47 18.54
CA ALA A 186 6.24 -10.54 19.34
C ALA A 186 6.64 -11.68 18.41
N ALA A 187 7.91 -11.72 18.00
CA ALA A 187 8.43 -12.84 17.22
C ALA A 187 8.13 -14.18 17.93
N PRO A 188 7.32 -15.08 17.35
CA PRO A 188 7.26 -16.44 17.84
C PRO A 188 8.33 -17.23 17.11
N ASN A 189 9.41 -17.54 17.82
CA ASN A 189 10.32 -18.60 17.44
C ASN A 189 9.59 -19.95 17.55
N GLN A 190 9.21 -20.54 16.42
CA GLN A 190 9.04 -21.98 16.10
C GLN A 190 8.14 -22.05 14.86
N GLY A 191 8.57 -22.62 13.73
CA GLY A 191 8.85 -24.04 13.60
C GLY A 191 7.53 -24.79 13.41
N GLN A 192 7.31 -25.30 12.18
CA GLN A 192 6.30 -26.30 11.77
C GLN A 192 4.99 -25.77 11.15
N ARG A 193 4.96 -25.71 9.81
CA ARG A 193 3.73 -25.64 8.98
C ARG A 193 3.16 -27.07 8.81
N PRO A 194 1.84 -27.30 8.95
CA PRO A 194 1.20 -28.49 8.40
C PRO A 194 0.78 -28.25 6.95
N ASN A 195 1.15 -29.19 6.09
CA ASN A 195 0.71 -29.33 4.70
C ASN A 195 -0.80 -29.55 4.64
N SER A 196 -1.52 -28.82 3.78
CA SER A 196 -2.72 -29.36 3.14
C SER A 196 -2.91 -28.75 1.75
N SER A 197 -3.01 -29.66 0.79
CA SER A 197 -3.05 -29.47 -0.65
C SER A 197 -4.45 -29.12 -1.15
N LYS A 198 -4.54 -28.09 -2.00
CA LYS A 198 -5.41 -28.08 -3.19
C LYS A 198 -4.90 -27.02 -4.16
N ALA A 199 -4.23 -27.46 -5.22
CA ALA A 199 -3.77 -26.60 -6.30
C ALA A 199 -4.91 -26.39 -7.29
N GLU A 200 -5.49 -25.20 -7.28
CA GLU A 200 -6.23 -24.67 -8.42
C GLU A 200 -5.22 -23.88 -9.26
N THR A 201 -5.01 -24.31 -10.51
CA THR A 201 -4.04 -23.71 -11.43
C THR A 201 -4.60 -22.39 -11.98
N GLU A 202 -4.38 -21.31 -11.23
CA GLU A 202 -4.71 -19.96 -11.66
C GLU A 202 -3.61 -19.43 -12.60
N THR A 203 -3.86 -19.53 -13.91
CA THR A 203 -2.96 -18.97 -14.93
C THR A 203 -3.10 -17.45 -14.99
N VAL A 204 -1.99 -16.71 -14.88
CA VAL A 204 -1.99 -15.24 -14.93
C VAL A 204 -1.45 -14.75 -16.29
N LEU A 205 -2.07 -13.71 -16.83
CA LEU A 205 -1.76 -13.15 -18.14
C LEU A 205 -0.71 -12.04 -18.00
N VAL A 206 0.49 -12.25 -18.54
CA VAL A 206 1.61 -11.28 -18.51
C VAL A 206 2.07 -11.00 -19.93
N ALA A 207 2.09 -9.74 -20.34
CA ALA A 207 2.53 -9.30 -21.67
C ALA A 207 1.88 -10.05 -22.85
N GLY A 208 0.58 -10.40 -22.74
CA GLY A 208 -0.16 -11.11 -23.77
C GLY A 208 0.06 -12.63 -23.82
N LYS A 209 0.84 -13.21 -22.88
CA LYS A 209 1.01 -14.66 -22.73
C LYS A 209 0.47 -15.14 -21.38
N LEU A 210 -0.26 -16.25 -21.40
CA LEU A 210 -0.70 -16.95 -20.19
C LEU A 210 0.46 -17.79 -19.66
N VAL A 211 0.86 -17.55 -18.41
CA VAL A 211 1.97 -18.27 -17.78
C VAL A 211 1.50 -18.85 -16.44
N ASP A 212 1.82 -20.14 -16.23
CA ASP A 212 1.56 -20.86 -14.98
C ASP A 212 2.71 -20.58 -13.99
N PRO A 213 2.45 -19.91 -12.86
CA PRO A 213 3.48 -19.57 -11.88
C PRO A 213 4.14 -20.80 -11.24
N LEU A 214 3.56 -22.00 -11.34
CA LEU A 214 4.13 -23.23 -10.78
C LEU A 214 5.16 -23.92 -11.71
N GLN A 215 5.27 -23.49 -12.96
CA GLN A 215 6.20 -24.09 -13.94
C GLN A 215 7.58 -23.41 -13.96
N LEU A 216 7.76 -22.31 -13.24
CA LEU A 216 9.06 -21.68 -13.02
C LEU A 216 9.78 -22.39 -11.88
N LYS A 217 10.35 -23.57 -12.17
CA LYS A 217 11.26 -24.26 -11.25
C LYS A 217 12.68 -23.72 -11.42
N TYR A 218 13.28 -23.34 -10.29
CA TYR A 218 14.70 -23.03 -10.11
C TYR A 218 15.59 -24.24 -10.43
#